data_AF-A0A166UB02-F1
#
_entry.id   AF-A0A166UB02-F1
#
_cell.length_a   1.000
_cell.length_b   1.000
_cell.length_c   1.000
_cell.angle_alpha   90.00
_cell.angle_beta   90.00
_cell.angle_gamma   90.00
#
_symmetry.space_group_name_H-M   'P 1'
#
loop_
_entity.id
_entity.type
_entity.pdbx_description
1 polymer ?
#
loop_
_entity_poly.entity_id
_entity_poly.type
_entity_poly.pdbx_seq_one_letter_code
_entity_poly.pdbx_strand_id
1 'polypeptide(L)'
;MINAAILRPENVDPLTDLWASVILRAVLDAHSTSEQREERHARRRARIWLEGRTEDFRIVCALAGFDPDFIRDGWASGRITPERLTLKGRRMESAA
;
A
#
# COMPACT_ATOMS: atom_id res chain seq x y z
N MET A 1 -22.14 6.29 -24.31
CA MET A 1 -21.42 6.91 -23.18
C MET A 1 -21.08 5.79 -22.21
N ILE A 2 -19.79 5.52 -22.00
CA ILE A 2 -19.31 4.36 -21.24
C ILE A 2 -19.58 4.62 -19.77
N ASN A 3 -20.53 3.87 -19.20
CA ASN A 3 -20.76 3.82 -17.77
C ASN A 3 -19.60 3.01 -17.20
N ALA A 4 -18.53 3.70 -16.77
CA ALA A 4 -17.38 3.12 -16.09
C ALA A 4 -17.82 2.70 -14.67
N ALA A 5 -18.74 1.74 -14.62
CA ALA A 5 -18.80 0.79 -13.52
C ALA A 5 -17.40 0.20 -13.45
N ILE A 6 -16.63 0.75 -12.51
CA ILE A 6 -15.43 0.16 -11.95
C ILE A 6 -15.83 -1.28 -11.71
N LEU A 7 -15.35 -2.18 -12.57
CA LEU A 7 -15.42 -3.61 -12.40
C LEU A 7 -14.64 -3.89 -11.11
N ARG A 8 -15.29 -3.70 -9.96
CA ARG A 8 -14.83 -4.22 -8.69
C ARG A 8 -14.96 -5.73 -8.85
N PRO A 9 -13.87 -6.50 -8.76
CA PRO A 9 -14.01 -7.94 -8.67
C PRO A 9 -14.94 -8.24 -7.49
N GLU A 10 -16.02 -8.98 -7.75
CA GLU A 10 -16.92 -9.43 -6.70
C GLU A 10 -16.10 -10.31 -5.74
N ASN A 11 -15.98 -9.90 -4.47
CA ASN A 11 -15.22 -10.50 -3.36
C ASN A 11 -13.77 -10.05 -3.11
N VAL A 12 -13.50 -8.75 -3.06
CA VAL A 12 -12.45 -8.27 -2.14
C VAL A 12 -13.10 -7.93 -0.80
N ASP A 13 -12.64 -8.56 0.27
CA ASP A 13 -13.10 -8.26 1.63
C ASP A 13 -12.89 -6.75 1.92
N PRO A 14 -13.94 -5.98 2.25
CA PRO A 14 -13.84 -4.55 2.48
C PRO A 14 -12.80 -4.17 3.55
N LEU A 15 -12.57 -5.05 4.52
CA LEU A 15 -11.56 -4.85 5.55
C LEU A 15 -10.15 -4.95 4.94
N THR A 16 -9.90 -5.96 4.10
CA THR A 16 -8.65 -6.10 3.36
C THR A 16 -8.34 -4.86 2.50
N ASP A 17 -9.32 -4.33 1.78
CA ASP A 17 -9.18 -3.11 0.97
C ASP A 17 -8.85 -1.87 1.81
N LEU A 18 -9.49 -1.74 2.97
CA LEU A 18 -9.20 -0.67 3.92
C LEU A 18 -7.73 -0.70 4.34
N TRP A 19 -7.22 -1.87 4.73
CA TRP A 19 -5.83 -1.99 5.18
C TRP A 19 -4.83 -1.84 4.05
N ALA A 20 -5.14 -2.31 2.84
CA ALA A 20 -4.32 -2.04 1.66
C ALA A 20 -4.21 -0.52 1.37
N SER A 21 -5.30 0.21 1.61
CA SER A 21 -5.32 1.68 1.46
C SER A 21 -4.41 2.39 2.47
N VAL A 22 -4.22 1.84 3.67
CA VAL A 22 -3.26 2.36 4.67
C VAL A 22 -1.83 2.22 4.15
N ILE A 23 -1.47 1.06 3.59
CA ILE A 23 -0.14 0.83 3.00
C ILE A 23 0.09 1.77 1.81
N LEU A 24 -0.90 1.88 0.91
CA LEU A 24 -0.82 2.80 -0.23
C LEU A 24 -0.63 4.25 0.24
N ARG A 25 -1.37 4.67 1.27
CA ARG A 25 -1.23 6.01 1.84
C ARG A 25 0.17 6.25 2.39
N ALA A 26 0.73 5.29 3.14
CA ALA A 26 2.10 5.40 3.64
C ALA A 26 3.11 5.57 2.49
N VAL A 27 2.96 4.80 1.41
CA VAL A 27 3.84 4.92 0.24
C VAL A 27 3.68 6.27 -0.45
N LEU A 28 2.46 6.79 -0.61
CA LEU A 28 2.21 8.12 -1.16
C LEU A 28 2.84 9.22 -0.29
N ASP A 29 2.61 9.18 1.03
CA ASP A 29 3.16 10.15 1.97
C ASP A 29 4.70 10.12 1.95
N ALA A 30 5.31 8.93 1.87
CA ALA A 30 6.76 8.77 1.81
C ALA A 30 7.40 9.36 0.53
N HIS A 31 6.63 9.43 -0.56
CA HIS A 31 7.00 10.00 -1.85
C HIS A 31 6.55 11.46 -2.05
N SER A 32 5.75 12.04 -1.15
CA SER A 32 5.32 13.44 -1.27
C SER A 32 6.51 14.38 -1.45
N THR A 33 6.39 15.37 -2.32
CA THR A 33 7.38 16.43 -2.54
C THR A 33 6.96 17.76 -1.94
N SER A 34 5.85 17.80 -1.19
CA SER A 34 5.32 19.02 -0.61
C SER A 34 6.23 19.59 0.48
N GLU A 35 6.26 20.92 0.53
CA GLU A 35 6.96 21.70 1.54
C GLU A 35 6.04 22.22 2.65
N GLN A 36 4.79 21.76 2.68
CA GLN A 36 3.93 21.99 3.84
C GLN A 36 4.47 21.23 5.06
N ARG A 37 4.44 21.87 6.23
CA ARG A 37 5.07 21.33 7.43
C ARG A 37 4.49 19.97 7.82
N GLU A 38 3.18 19.85 7.78
CA GLU A 38 2.42 18.64 8.10
C GLU A 38 2.80 17.50 7.15
N GLU A 39 2.93 17.79 5.86
CA GLU A 39 3.32 16.80 4.85
C GLU A 39 4.77 16.34 5.02
N ARG A 40 5.71 17.23 5.37
CA ARG A 40 7.08 16.83 5.71
C ARG A 40 7.12 15.89 6.91
N HIS A 41 6.31 16.15 7.93
CA HIS A 41 6.19 15.27 9.09
C HIS A 41 5.58 13.92 8.70
N ALA A 42 4.51 13.91 7.91
CA ALA A 42 3.90 12.69 7.39
C ALA A 42 4.90 11.86 6.57
N ARG A 43 5.61 12.48 5.63
CA ARG A 43 6.67 11.87 4.81
C ARG A 43 7.74 11.19 5.67
N ARG A 44 8.25 11.88 6.68
CA ARG A 44 9.25 11.30 7.59
C ARG A 44 8.71 10.09 8.34
N ARG A 45 7.49 10.19 8.92
CA ARG A 45 6.88 9.08 9.65
C ARG A 45 6.61 7.88 8.75
N ALA A 46 6.10 8.12 7.54
CA ALA A 46 5.79 7.07 6.58
C ALA A 46 7.05 6.30 6.14
N ARG A 47 8.16 7.01 5.85
CA ARG A 47 9.44 6.37 5.53
C ARG A 47 9.92 5.45 6.65
N ILE A 48 9.83 5.90 7.91
CA ILE A 48 10.22 5.11 9.09
C ILE A 48 9.30 3.90 9.26
N TRP A 49 7.98 4.08 9.12
CA TRP A 49 7.01 2.99 9.24
C TRP A 49 7.23 1.89 8.19
N LEU A 50 7.53 2.28 6.95
CA LEU A 50 7.85 1.35 5.85
C LEU A 50 9.17 0.60 6.03
N GLU A 51 10.03 0.97 7.01
CA GLU A 51 11.17 0.12 7.41
C GLU A 51 10.72 -1.19 8.07
N GLY A 52 9.43 -1.33 8.41
CA GLY A 52 8.81 -2.60 8.81
C GLY A 52 9.27 -3.16 10.15
N ARG A 53 9.81 -2.30 11.03
CA ARG A 53 10.36 -2.70 12.34
C ARG A 53 9.32 -2.75 13.46
N THR A 54 8.09 -2.29 13.20
CA THR A 54 7.05 -2.13 14.21
C THR A 54 5.96 -3.19 14.06
N GLU A 55 5.27 -3.50 15.16
CA GLU A 55 4.25 -4.55 15.17
C GLU A 55 2.97 -4.15 14.43
N ASP A 56 2.59 -2.88 14.52
CA ASP A 56 1.46 -2.32 13.78
C ASP A 56 1.65 -2.45 12.25
N PHE A 57 2.87 -2.30 11.74
CA PHE A 57 3.17 -2.54 10.33
C PHE A 57 2.87 -3.99 9.93
N ARG A 58 3.29 -4.97 10.74
CA ARG A 58 3.04 -6.39 10.47
C ARG A 58 1.56 -6.70 10.47
N ILE A 59 0.83 -6.18 11.45
CA ILE A 59 -0.62 -6.34 11.58
C ILE A 59 -1.31 -5.75 10.35
N VAL A 60 -0.98 -4.51 9.95
CA VAL A 60 -1.56 -3.86 8.78
C VAL A 60 -1.27 -4.65 7.50
N CYS A 61 -0.05 -5.16 7.32
CA CYS A 61 0.29 -6.00 6.17
C CYS A 61 -0.55 -7.28 6.14
N ALA A 62 -0.64 -8.00 7.27
CA ALA A 62 -1.43 -9.22 7.37
C ALA A 62 -2.92 -8.97 7.09
N LEU A 63 -3.49 -7.91 7.66
CA LEU A 63 -4.88 -7.53 7.43
C LEU A 63 -5.13 -7.05 5.99
N ALA A 64 -4.11 -6.52 5.31
CA ALA A 64 -4.16 -6.14 3.90
C ALA A 64 -3.86 -7.30 2.93
N GLY A 65 -3.64 -8.53 3.44
CA GLY A 65 -3.30 -9.69 2.63
C GLY A 65 -1.88 -9.67 2.04
N PHE A 66 -0.97 -8.88 2.62
CA PHE A 66 0.44 -8.82 2.21
C PHE A 66 1.36 -9.49 3.23
N ASP A 67 2.40 -10.13 2.71
CA ASP A 67 3.56 -10.51 3.52
C ASP A 67 4.32 -9.24 3.97
N PRO A 68 4.53 -8.99 5.28
CA PRO A 68 5.28 -7.86 5.78
C PRO A 68 6.71 -7.77 5.21
N ASP A 69 7.39 -8.90 5.03
CA ASP A 69 8.76 -8.94 4.50
C ASP A 69 8.77 -8.54 3.02
N PHE A 70 7.76 -8.98 2.25
CA PHE A 70 7.60 -8.57 0.86
C PHE A 70 7.47 -7.04 0.71
N ILE A 71 6.68 -6.40 1.58
CA ILE A 71 6.48 -4.94 1.54
C ILE A 71 7.75 -4.22 2.00
N ARG A 72 8.35 -4.62 3.12
CA ARG A 72 9.59 -4.03 3.65
C ARG A 72 10.72 -4.12 2.66
N ASP A 73 11.00 -5.30 2.12
CA ASP A 73 12.11 -5.52 1.20
C ASP A 73 11.84 -4.83 -0.14
N GLY A 74 10.57 -4.80 -0.56
CA GLY A 74 10.11 -4.03 -1.70
C GLY A 74 10.35 -2.53 -1.53
N TRP A 75 10.07 -1.98 -0.34
CA TRP A 75 10.36 -0.59 0.01
C TRP A 75 11.87 -0.32 0.04
N ALA A 76 12.65 -1.14 0.76
CA ALA A 76 14.10 -0.98 0.90
C ALA A 76 14.85 -1.04 -0.44
N SER A 77 14.35 -1.84 -1.39
CA SER A 77 14.90 -1.95 -2.75
C SER A 77 14.32 -0.96 -3.76
N GLY A 78 13.40 -0.07 -3.35
CA GLY A 78 12.73 0.88 -4.25
C GLY A 78 11.76 0.23 -5.25
N ARG A 79 11.40 -1.04 -5.06
CA ARG A 79 10.44 -1.76 -5.93
C ARG A 79 8.99 -1.39 -5.64
N ILE A 80 8.67 -0.95 -4.42
CA ILE A 80 7.32 -0.55 -4.03
C ILE A 80 7.12 0.93 -4.34
N THR A 81 6.23 1.19 -5.29
CA THR A 81 5.77 2.53 -5.68
C THR A 81 4.23 2.55 -5.66
N PRO A 82 3.59 3.73 -5.60
CA PRO A 82 2.13 3.83 -5.63
C PRO A 82 1.48 3.08 -6.80
N GLU A 83 2.12 3.12 -7.97
CA GLU A 83 1.64 2.47 -9.19
C GLU A 83 1.73 0.94 -9.08
N ARG A 84 2.78 0.43 -8.43
CA ARG A 84 2.99 -1.02 -8.28
C ARG A 84 2.10 -1.66 -7.22
N LEU A 85 1.77 -0.93 -6.15
CA LEU A 85 0.83 -1.37 -5.12
C LEU A 85 -0.60 -1.46 -5.67
N THR A 86 -1.01 -0.50 -6.50
CA THR A 86 -2.34 -0.48 -7.14
C THR A 86 -2.51 -1.51 -8.27
N LEU A 87 -1.41 -2.01 -8.85
CA LEU A 87 -1.42 -3.06 -9.89
C LEU A 87 -1.44 -4.49 -9.33
N LYS A 88 -0.85 -4.75 -8.15
CA LYS A 88 -0.78 -6.10 -7.56
C LYS A 88 -2.09 -6.57 -6.90
N GLY A 89 -2.96 -5.66 -6.47
CA GLY A 89 -4.33 -6.00 -6.05
C GLY A 89 -5.22 -6.53 -7.18
N ARG A 90 -4.74 -6.55 -8.44
CA ARG A 90 -5.47 -7.02 -9.62
C ARG A 90 -4.92 -8.29 -10.27
N ARG A 91 -3.90 -8.94 -9.69
CA ARG A 91 -3.20 -10.05 -10.35
C ARG A 91 -2.90 -11.24 -9.44
N MET A 92 -3.87 -11.61 -8.60
CA MET A 92 -3.99 -12.98 -8.09
C MET A 92 -5.26 -13.64 -8.65
N GLU A 93 -5.36 -13.68 -9.98
CA GLU A 93 -6.15 -14.72 -10.67
C GLU A 93 -5.32 -15.24 -11.85
N SER A 94 -5.36 -16.57 -12.00
CA SER A 94 -4.67 -17.40 -13.00
C SER A 94 -3.16 -17.57 -12.84
N ALA A 95 -2.79 -18.52 -11.98
CA ALA A 95 -1.86 -19.57 -12.38
C ALA A 95 -2.60 -20.91 -12.24
N ALA A 96 -2.49 -21.71 -13.30
CA ALA A 96 -3.23 -22.95 -13.58
C ALA A 96 -3.08 -24.06 -12.54
#